data_AF-A0A8J5VDK8-F1
#
_entry.id   AF-A0A8J5VDK8-F1
#
_cell.length_a   1.000
_cell.length_b   1.000
_cell.length_c   1.000
_cell.angle_alpha   90.00
_cell.angle_beta   90.00
_cell.angle_gamma   90.00
#
_symmetry.space_group_name_H-M   'P 1'
#
loop_
_entity.id
_entity.type
_entity.pdbx_description
1 polymer ?
#
loop_
_entity_poly.entity_id
_entity_poly.type
_entity_poly.pdbx_seq_one_letter_code
_entity_poly.pdbx_strand_id
1 'polypeptide(L)'
;MIMAGIATQARTLQLGFKKINLSSLLSLGSIKLYSVYPPSYIKPIFKKDQQALLQETGEADRLAHIPIKPAFHDETCSEFHDPIARKFTNFIMRKGKKALARSLLEHCFETIKRTQLAHYHKAKPEERSQIILDPLVILHKAIENGRVVKKKQDLHKQCEANRAYAHFRWT
;
A
#
# COMPACT_ATOMS: atom_id res chain seq x y z
N MET A 1 -36.83 -40.62 19.12
CA MET A 1 -35.52 -41.32 19.16
C MET A 1 -34.88 -41.06 17.80
N ILE A 2 -33.82 -40.27 17.62
CA ILE A 2 -32.57 -40.13 18.38
C ILE A 2 -32.07 -38.67 18.26
N MET A 3 -31.55 -38.16 19.37
CA MET A 3 -30.92 -36.85 19.55
C MET A 3 -29.60 -36.75 18.76
N ALA A 4 -29.40 -35.66 18.00
CA ALA A 4 -28.10 -35.33 17.42
C ALA A 4 -27.69 -33.90 17.85
N GLY A 5 -27.23 -33.80 19.10
CA GLY A 5 -26.47 -32.65 19.57
C GLY A 5 -25.00 -32.85 19.23
N ILE A 6 -24.47 -32.08 18.30
CA ILE A 6 -23.02 -32.03 18.03
C ILE A 6 -22.53 -30.66 18.49
N ALA A 7 -21.97 -30.66 19.69
CA ALA A 7 -21.30 -29.54 20.31
C ALA A 7 -20.14 -29.08 19.43
N THR A 8 -20.22 -27.86 18.88
CA THR A 8 -19.11 -27.24 18.16
C THR A 8 -18.17 -26.62 19.17
N GLN A 9 -17.10 -27.34 19.49
CA GLN A 9 -16.04 -26.94 20.39
C GLN A 9 -15.18 -25.87 19.72
N ALA A 10 -15.28 -24.62 20.16
CA ALA A 10 -14.44 -23.52 19.68
C ALA A 10 -12.97 -23.78 20.09
N ARG A 11 -12.13 -24.16 19.12
CA ARG A 11 -10.67 -24.25 19.28
C ARG A 11 -10.10 -22.84 19.43
N THR A 12 -9.74 -22.49 20.64
CA THR A 12 -8.96 -21.30 21.00
C THR A 12 -7.48 -21.53 20.67
N LEU A 13 -7.02 -21.02 19.53
CA LEU A 13 -5.59 -20.78 19.32
C LEU A 13 -5.21 -19.48 20.06
N GLN A 14 -4.57 -19.66 21.21
CA GLN A 14 -3.96 -18.60 22.02
C GLN A 14 -2.75 -18.01 21.28
N LEU A 15 -2.95 -16.92 20.55
CA LEU A 15 -1.88 -16.00 20.15
C LEU A 15 -2.12 -14.63 20.81
N GLY A 16 -1.60 -14.49 22.04
CA GLY A 16 -0.83 -13.33 22.51
C GLY A 16 -1.35 -11.90 22.33
N PHE A 17 -2.61 -11.65 22.01
CA PHE A 17 -3.19 -10.31 22.03
C PHE A 17 -4.42 -10.30 22.94
N LYS A 18 -4.31 -9.47 23.99
CA LYS A 18 -5.32 -9.11 25.00
C LYS A 18 -6.74 -9.31 24.47
N LYS A 19 -7.52 -10.22 25.09
CA LYS A 19 -8.95 -10.39 24.83
C LYS A 19 -9.64 -9.04 25.02
N ILE A 20 -9.99 -8.38 23.92
CA ILE A 20 -10.89 -7.23 23.96
C ILE A 20 -12.28 -7.84 24.16
N ASN A 21 -12.93 -7.50 25.26
CA ASN A 21 -14.29 -7.92 25.52
C ASN A 21 -15.21 -7.17 24.54
N LEU A 22 -15.77 -7.86 23.55
CA LEU A 22 -16.68 -7.26 22.57
C LEU A 22 -18.04 -6.86 23.16
N SER A 23 -18.43 -7.36 24.34
CA SER A 23 -19.74 -7.07 24.91
C SER A 23 -19.84 -5.66 25.50
N SER A 24 -18.73 -5.03 25.89
CA SER A 24 -18.71 -3.65 26.40
C SER A 24 -18.75 -2.59 25.29
N LEU A 25 -18.69 -2.99 24.01
CA LEU A 25 -18.84 -2.10 22.86
C LEU A 25 -20.31 -1.99 22.38
N LEU A 26 -21.23 -2.75 22.98
CA LEU A 26 -22.63 -2.83 22.55
C LEU A 26 -23.53 -1.74 23.15
N SER A 27 -23.00 -0.78 23.94
CA SER A 27 -23.79 0.36 24.46
C SER A 27 -23.53 1.71 23.80
N LEU A 28 -22.68 1.80 22.78
CA LEU A 28 -22.67 2.94 21.86
C LEU A 28 -23.24 2.50 20.53
N GLY A 29 -24.32 3.18 20.12
CA GLY A 29 -25.16 2.83 18.97
C GLY A 29 -24.39 2.31 17.76
N SER A 30 -24.82 1.14 17.30
CA SER A 30 -24.66 0.59 15.95
C SER A 30 -23.53 1.23 15.13
N ILE A 31 -22.29 0.77 15.34
CA ILE A 31 -21.17 1.12 14.47
C ILE A 31 -21.50 0.60 13.07
N LYS A 32 -22.02 1.49 12.23
CA LYS A 32 -22.34 1.22 10.84
C LYS A 32 -21.02 1.00 10.08
N LEU A 33 -20.73 -0.26 9.77
CA LEU A 33 -19.59 -0.71 8.95
C LEU A 33 -19.81 -0.36 7.46
N TYR A 34 -20.15 0.89 7.14
CA TYR A 34 -20.28 1.34 5.74
C TYR A 34 -19.50 2.62 5.47
N SER A 35 -19.07 2.79 4.22
CA SER A 35 -18.48 4.05 3.77
C SER A 35 -19.53 5.16 3.80
N VAL A 36 -19.19 6.31 4.40
CA VAL A 36 -20.07 7.50 4.46
C VAL A 36 -20.51 7.96 3.06
N TYR A 37 -19.67 7.73 2.04
CA TYR A 37 -19.97 8.10 0.66
C TYR A 37 -20.69 6.98 -0.12
N PRO A 38 -21.78 7.29 -0.84
CA PRO A 38 -22.41 6.36 -1.78
C PRO A 38 -21.45 5.89 -2.89
N PRO A 39 -21.72 4.73 -3.52
CA PRO A 39 -20.90 4.21 -4.62
C PRO A 39 -20.80 5.14 -5.84
N SER A 40 -21.80 5.99 -6.08
CA SER A 40 -21.84 6.94 -7.19
C SER A 40 -20.77 8.04 -7.12
N TYR A 41 -20.14 8.25 -5.95
CA TYR A 41 -19.13 9.27 -5.76
C TYR A 41 -17.77 8.86 -6.35
N ILE A 42 -17.20 9.72 -7.19
CA ILE A 42 -15.90 9.51 -7.82
C ILE A 42 -14.76 10.03 -6.93
N LYS A 43 -13.57 9.43 -7.02
CA LYS A 43 -12.38 9.93 -6.32
C LYS A 43 -11.84 11.20 -6.99
N PRO A 44 -11.32 12.17 -6.23
CA PRO A 44 -10.79 13.39 -6.80
C PRO A 44 -9.49 13.14 -7.57
N ILE A 45 -9.32 13.89 -8.65
CA ILE A 45 -8.09 13.92 -9.45
C ILE A 45 -7.30 15.15 -9.00
N PHE A 46 -6.21 14.93 -8.28
CA PHE A 46 -5.48 15.99 -7.55
C PHE A 46 -4.16 16.42 -8.21
N LYS A 47 -3.64 15.67 -9.17
CA LYS A 47 -2.42 16.03 -9.90
C LYS A 47 -2.75 17.03 -11.01
N LYS A 48 -1.98 18.11 -11.09
CA LYS A 48 -2.20 19.20 -12.06
C LYS A 48 -2.10 18.72 -13.51
N ASP A 49 -1.12 17.85 -13.79
CA ASP A 49 -0.93 17.29 -15.14
C ASP A 49 -2.16 16.50 -15.61
N GLN A 50 -2.76 15.73 -14.69
CA GLN A 50 -3.97 14.97 -14.97
C GLN A 50 -5.17 15.90 -15.17
N GLN A 51 -5.26 16.99 -14.43
CA GLN A 51 -6.32 17.99 -14.62
C GLN A 51 -6.21 18.70 -15.97
N ALA A 52 -4.98 19.04 -16.40
CA ALA A 52 -4.73 19.62 -17.72
C ALA A 52 -5.14 18.65 -18.83
N LEU A 53 -4.74 17.38 -18.74
CA LEU A 53 -5.13 16.34 -19.69
C LEU A 53 -6.66 16.20 -19.80
N LEU A 54 -7.40 16.31 -18.69
CA LEU A 54 -8.87 16.23 -18.70
C LEU A 54 -9.54 17.43 -19.37
N GLN A 55 -8.90 18.60 -19.31
CA GLN A 55 -9.36 19.79 -19.99
C GLN A 55 -9.17 19.65 -21.50
N GLU A 56 -8.03 19.09 -21.92
CA GLU A 56 -7.74 18.81 -23.33
C GLU A 56 -8.70 17.76 -23.93
N THR A 57 -9.04 16.71 -23.17
CA THR A 57 -9.96 15.65 -23.62
C THR A 57 -11.44 16.05 -23.58
N GLY A 58 -11.79 17.17 -22.93
CA GLY A 58 -13.18 17.61 -22.71
C GLY A 58 -13.94 16.73 -21.70
N GLU A 59 -13.27 15.83 -20.98
CA GLU A 59 -13.88 14.99 -19.95
C GLU A 59 -14.24 15.76 -18.68
N ALA A 60 -13.59 16.91 -18.46
CA ALA A 60 -13.84 17.77 -17.30
C ALA A 60 -15.31 18.20 -17.18
N ASP A 61 -15.96 18.54 -18.29
CA ASP A 61 -17.36 18.98 -18.32
C ASP A 61 -18.32 17.88 -17.86
N ARG A 62 -18.01 16.62 -18.19
CA ARG A 62 -18.79 15.46 -17.74
C ARG A 62 -18.65 15.26 -16.23
N LEU A 63 -17.43 15.39 -15.71
CA LEU A 63 -17.12 15.19 -14.30
C LEU A 63 -17.68 16.32 -13.42
N ALA A 64 -17.90 17.52 -13.96
CA ALA A 64 -18.43 18.66 -13.23
C ALA A 64 -19.84 18.40 -12.64
N HIS A 65 -20.67 17.60 -13.32
CA HIS A 65 -22.02 17.27 -12.86
C HIS A 65 -22.06 16.08 -11.89
N ILE A 66 -20.97 15.31 -11.78
CA ILE A 66 -20.91 14.10 -10.96
C ILE A 66 -20.38 14.46 -9.57
N PRO A 67 -20.96 13.93 -8.46
CA PRO A 67 -20.42 14.18 -7.13
C PRO A 67 -19.02 13.56 -6.94
N ILE A 68 -18.07 14.37 -6.46
CA ILE A 68 -16.68 13.97 -6.22
C ILE A 68 -16.41 13.92 -4.71
N LYS A 69 -15.67 12.90 -4.25
CA LYS A 69 -15.23 12.77 -2.85
C LYS A 69 -14.19 13.85 -2.52
N PRO A 70 -14.12 14.30 -1.26
CA PRO A 70 -13.03 15.19 -0.86
C PRO A 70 -11.68 14.49 -1.00
N ALA A 71 -10.65 15.26 -1.36
CA ALA A 71 -9.28 14.76 -1.42
C ALA A 71 -8.78 14.43 -0.01
N PHE A 72 -7.96 13.38 0.09
CA PHE A 72 -7.30 13.11 1.36
C PHE A 72 -6.19 14.13 1.63
N HIS A 73 -5.91 14.39 2.90
CA HIS A 73 -4.83 15.31 3.32
C HIS A 73 -3.44 14.90 2.79
N ASP A 74 -3.26 13.63 2.42
CA ASP A 74 -2.03 13.09 1.82
C ASP A 74 -2.03 13.04 0.29
N GLU A 75 -3.12 13.43 -0.35
CA GLU A 75 -3.26 13.49 -1.81
C GLU A 75 -2.96 14.92 -2.25
N THR A 76 -1.67 15.25 -2.25
CA THR A 76 -1.17 16.59 -2.54
C THR A 76 -0.73 16.70 -4.00
N CYS A 77 -0.91 17.88 -4.60
CA CYS A 77 -0.47 18.22 -5.95
C CYS A 77 1.04 18.57 -6.04
N SER A 78 1.82 18.30 -5.00
CA SER A 78 3.27 18.56 -5.00
C SER A 78 3.97 17.66 -6.01
N GLU A 79 5.03 18.17 -6.63
CA GLU A 79 5.88 17.42 -7.55
C GLU A 79 6.67 16.34 -6.80
N PHE A 80 7.14 16.64 -5.59
CA PHE A 80 7.85 15.70 -4.70
C PHE A 80 6.94 14.62 -4.08
N HIS A 81 5.65 14.62 -4.42
CA HIS A 81 4.70 13.66 -3.86
C HIS A 81 4.70 12.34 -4.65
N ASP A 82 5.30 11.32 -4.04
CA ASP A 82 5.31 9.96 -4.56
C ASP A 82 4.29 9.04 -3.87
N PRO A 83 3.41 8.37 -4.65
CA PRO A 83 2.41 7.47 -4.09
C PRO A 83 3.03 6.22 -3.45
N ILE A 84 4.18 5.76 -3.96
CA ILE A 84 4.90 4.58 -3.46
C ILE A 84 5.56 4.91 -2.12
N ALA A 85 6.26 6.03 -2.01
CA ALA A 85 6.84 6.49 -0.74
C ALA A 85 5.75 6.70 0.31
N ARG A 86 4.63 7.36 -0.05
CA ARG A 86 3.45 7.49 0.83
C ARG A 86 2.94 6.14 1.32
N LYS A 87 2.78 5.17 0.40
CA LYS A 87 2.28 3.84 0.76
C LYS A 87 3.25 3.10 1.68
N PHE A 88 4.56 3.27 1.46
CA PHE A 88 5.61 2.72 2.30
C PHE A 88 5.59 3.31 3.71
N THR A 89 5.44 4.64 3.84
CA THR A 89 5.24 5.30 5.16
C THR A 89 4.05 4.70 5.90
N ASN A 90 2.94 4.44 5.21
CA ASN A 90 1.75 3.83 5.82
C ASN A 90 2.00 2.39 6.30
N PHE A 91 2.88 1.62 5.65
CA PHE A 91 3.22 0.26 6.08
C PHE A 91 4.16 0.23 7.29
N ILE A 92 5.09 1.19 7.40
CA ILE A 92 5.99 1.31 8.56
C ILE A 92 5.26 1.88 9.77
N MET A 93 4.29 2.77 9.53
CA MET A 93 3.51 3.42 10.58
C MET A 93 2.80 2.41 11.49
N ARG A 94 2.97 2.58 12.81
CA ARG A 94 2.23 1.85 13.84
C ARG A 94 1.48 2.81 14.75
N LYS A 95 0.33 2.39 15.26
CA LYS A 95 -0.52 3.16 16.21
C LYS A 95 -0.83 4.59 15.71
N GLY A 96 -0.96 4.79 14.40
CA GLY A 96 -1.27 6.11 13.82
C GLY A 96 -0.16 7.16 13.91
N LYS A 97 1.06 6.81 14.34
CA LYS A 97 2.18 7.76 14.49
C LYS A 97 2.85 8.06 13.15
N LYS A 98 2.18 8.86 12.33
CA LYS A 98 2.64 9.16 10.96
C LYS A 98 3.89 10.03 10.90
N ALA A 99 4.00 11.03 11.78
CA ALA A 99 5.16 11.91 11.84
C ALA A 99 6.46 11.13 12.09
N LEU A 100 6.43 10.18 13.04
CA LEU A 100 7.55 9.30 13.33
C LEU A 100 7.89 8.37 12.16
N ALA A 101 6.88 7.79 11.51
CA ALA A 101 7.12 6.93 10.35
C ALA A 101 7.77 7.70 9.19
N ARG A 102 7.38 8.97 9.01
CA ARG A 102 7.97 9.86 8.01
C ARG A 102 9.42 10.20 8.35
N SER A 103 9.71 10.61 9.58
CA SER A 103 11.08 10.94 9.98
C SER A 103 12.03 9.75 9.84
N LEU A 104 11.57 8.54 10.18
CA LEU A 104 12.35 7.31 9.98
C LEU A 104 12.65 7.05 8.50
N LEU A 105 11.70 7.30 7.60
CA LEU A 105 11.91 7.15 6.16
C LEU A 105 12.89 8.20 5.62
N GLU A 106 12.76 9.45 6.05
CA GLU A 106 13.67 10.54 5.67
C GLU A 106 15.11 10.26 6.13
N HIS A 107 15.30 9.82 7.38
CA HIS A 107 16.61 9.38 7.88
C HIS A 107 17.18 8.19 7.10
N CYS A 108 16.31 7.26 6.66
CA CYS A 108 16.73 6.15 5.80
C CYS A 108 17.23 6.65 4.44
N PHE A 109 16.50 7.54 3.78
CA PHE A 109 16.92 8.14 2.51
C PHE A 109 18.20 8.94 2.63
N GLU A 110 18.38 9.69 3.73
CA GLU A 110 19.62 10.38 4.03
C GLU A 110 20.80 9.40 4.13
N THR A 111 20.61 8.30 4.88
CA THR A 111 21.65 7.27 5.05
C THR A 111 22.01 6.60 3.72
N ILE A 112 21.01 6.29 2.89
CA ILE A 112 21.21 5.73 1.54
C ILE A 112 22.02 6.70 0.69
N LYS A 113 21.62 7.98 0.63
CA LYS A 113 22.30 8.99 -0.17
C LYS A 113 23.74 9.21 0.29
N ARG A 114 23.99 9.27 1.60
CA ARG A 114 25.34 9.34 2.19
C ARG A 114 26.20 8.15 1.77
N THR A 115 25.65 6.94 1.82
CA THR A 115 26.36 5.71 1.43
C THR A 115 26.69 5.70 -0.07
N GLN A 116 25.73 6.09 -0.92
CA GLN A 116 25.94 6.18 -2.38
C GLN A 116 26.97 7.25 -2.75
N LEU A 117 26.98 8.40 -2.09
CA LEU A 117 27.99 9.44 -2.31
C LEU A 117 29.38 8.98 -1.88
N ALA A 118 29.49 8.28 -0.74
CA ALA A 118 30.75 7.70 -0.31
C ALA A 118 31.26 6.65 -1.32
N HIS A 119 30.36 5.87 -1.93
CA HIS A 119 30.70 4.94 -3.00
C HIS A 119 31.14 5.67 -4.28
N TYR A 120 30.43 6.72 -4.68
CA TYR A 120 30.75 7.55 -5.85
C TYR A 120 32.15 8.18 -5.78
N HIS A 121 32.55 8.70 -4.62
CA HIS A 121 33.88 9.27 -4.44
C HIS A 121 35.00 8.21 -4.47
N LYS A 122 34.72 6.98 -4.06
CA LYS A 122 35.68 5.86 -4.12
C LYS A 122 35.83 5.28 -5.52
N ALA A 123 34.77 5.33 -6.32
CA ALA A 123 34.73 4.72 -7.65
C ALA A 123 35.59 5.46 -8.68
N LYS A 124 36.01 4.71 -9.71
CA LYS A 124 36.76 5.24 -10.86
C LYS A 124 35.88 6.16 -11.71
N PRO A 125 36.46 7.08 -12.49
CA PRO A 125 35.70 8.04 -13.30
C PRO A 125 34.67 7.41 -14.25
N GLU A 126 34.95 6.23 -14.80
CA GLU A 126 34.07 5.52 -15.74
C GLU A 126 32.82 4.93 -15.06
N GLU A 127 32.98 4.43 -13.83
CA GLU A 127 31.92 3.76 -13.06
C GLU A 127 30.95 4.78 -12.43
N ARG A 128 31.40 6.02 -12.23
CA ARG A 128 30.60 7.11 -11.64
C ARG A 128 29.29 7.36 -12.37
N SER A 129 29.29 7.25 -13.70
CA SER A 129 28.10 7.46 -14.53
C SER A 129 27.00 6.42 -14.30
N GLN A 130 27.34 5.23 -13.79
CA GLN A 130 26.38 4.15 -13.56
C GLN A 130 25.75 4.20 -12.16
N ILE A 131 26.34 4.96 -11.24
CA ILE A 131 25.92 5.01 -9.84
C ILE A 131 24.69 5.90 -9.70
N ILE A 132 23.58 5.32 -9.25
CA ILE A 132 22.34 6.04 -8.98
C ILE A 132 22.46 6.72 -7.61
N LEU A 133 22.32 8.04 -7.59
CA LEU A 133 22.42 8.85 -6.36
C LEU A 133 21.06 9.16 -5.72
N ASP A 134 19.96 9.09 -6.48
CA ASP A 134 18.64 9.43 -6.00
C ASP A 134 18.05 8.28 -5.14
N PRO A 135 17.76 8.52 -3.84
CA PRO A 135 17.18 7.49 -2.97
C PRO A 135 15.78 7.04 -3.41
N LEU A 136 14.99 7.90 -4.05
CA LEU A 136 13.65 7.53 -4.50
C LEU A 136 13.73 6.46 -5.60
N VAL A 137 14.52 6.70 -6.64
CA VAL A 137 14.74 5.72 -7.72
C VAL A 137 15.25 4.38 -7.17
N ILE A 138 16.14 4.43 -6.17
CA ILE A 138 16.61 3.21 -5.48
C ILE A 138 15.45 2.49 -4.78
N LEU A 139 14.55 3.20 -4.10
CA LEU A 139 13.37 2.60 -3.46
C LEU A 139 12.48 1.88 -4.49
N HIS A 140 12.19 2.52 -5.62
CA HIS A 140 11.38 1.91 -6.69
C HIS A 140 12.02 0.61 -7.20
N LYS A 141 13.32 0.67 -7.56
CA LYS A 141 14.07 -0.51 -8.02
C LYS A 141 14.16 -1.61 -6.95
N ALA A 142 14.28 -1.25 -5.68
CA ALA A 142 14.36 -2.21 -4.58
C ALA A 142 13.04 -2.95 -4.35
N ILE A 143 11.90 -2.28 -4.54
CA ILE A 143 10.57 -2.90 -4.44
C ILE A 143 10.38 -3.96 -5.53
N GLU A 144 10.82 -3.66 -6.76
CA GLU A 144 10.72 -4.57 -7.90
C GLU A 144 11.66 -5.77 -7.80
N ASN A 145 12.87 -5.58 -7.24
CA ASN A 145 13.90 -6.62 -7.16
C ASN A 145 14.02 -7.27 -5.78
N GLY A 146 13.08 -6.99 -4.88
CA GLY A 146 13.16 -7.43 -3.49
C GLY A 146 13.05 -8.95 -3.33
N ARG A 147 13.50 -9.46 -2.17
CA ARG A 147 13.43 -10.89 -1.82
C ARG A 147 12.00 -11.47 -1.91
N VAL A 148 10.99 -10.64 -1.64
CA VAL A 148 9.57 -11.03 -1.74
C VAL A 148 9.18 -11.32 -3.19
N VAL A 149 9.72 -10.57 -4.16
CA VAL A 149 9.48 -10.80 -5.59
C VAL A 149 10.14 -12.11 -6.04
N LYS A 150 11.35 -12.40 -5.56
CA LYS A 150 11.97 -13.71 -5.78
C LYS A 150 11.09 -14.86 -5.28
N LYS A 151 10.56 -14.75 -4.05
CA LYS A 151 9.61 -15.74 -3.52
C LYS A 151 8.35 -15.87 -4.37
N LYS A 152 7.83 -14.76 -4.91
CA LYS A 152 6.70 -14.78 -5.85
C LYS A 152 7.04 -15.54 -7.13
N GLN A 153 8.24 -15.32 -7.70
CA GLN A 153 8.70 -16.04 -8.89
C GLN A 153 8.86 -17.54 -8.62
N ASP A 154 9.39 -17.92 -7.46
CA ASP A 154 9.53 -19.32 -7.06
C ASP A 154 8.16 -20.00 -6.94
N LEU A 155 7.18 -19.31 -6.32
CA LEU A 155 5.79 -19.77 -6.27
C LEU A 155 5.17 -19.89 -7.67
N HIS A 156 5.43 -18.95 -8.57
CA HIS A 156 4.92 -19.02 -9.94
C HIS A 156 5.43 -20.27 -10.66
N LYS A 157 6.73 -20.61 -10.54
CA LYS A 157 7.29 -21.83 -11.13
C LYS A 157 6.61 -23.09 -10.58
N GLN A 158 6.33 -23.11 -9.28
CA GLN A 158 5.59 -24.22 -8.65
C GLN A 158 4.15 -24.31 -9.19
N CYS A 159 3.47 -23.19 -9.36
CA CYS A 159 2.14 -23.14 -9.95
C CYS A 159 2.12 -23.58 -11.41
N GLU A 160 3.13 -23.19 -12.21
CA GLU A 160 3.27 -23.59 -13.60
C GLU A 160 3.48 -25.10 -13.75
N ALA A 161 4.31 -25.69 -12.88
CA ALA A 161 4.46 -27.15 -12.82
C ALA A 161 3.13 -27.86 -12.52
N ASN A 162 2.26 -27.24 -11.72
CA ASN A 162 0.96 -27.76 -11.32
C ASN A 162 -0.20 -27.31 -12.22
N ARG A 163 0.06 -26.81 -13.43
CA ARG A 163 -0.97 -26.26 -14.33
C ARG A 163 -2.10 -27.25 -14.65
N ALA A 164 -1.81 -28.56 -14.70
CA ALA A 164 -2.81 -29.59 -14.97
C ALA A 164 -3.93 -29.63 -13.92
N TYR A 165 -3.66 -29.20 -12.69
CA TYR A 165 -4.64 -29.19 -11.60
C TYR A 165 -5.63 -28.00 -11.68
N ALA A 166 -5.50 -27.12 -12.67
CA ALA A 166 -6.38 -25.96 -12.82
C ALA A 166 -7.86 -26.36 -13.00
N HIS A 167 -8.14 -27.53 -13.59
CA HIS A 167 -9.49 -28.05 -13.81
C HIS A 167 -10.21 -28.51 -12.52
N PHE A 168 -9.50 -28.71 -11.41
CA PHE A 168 -10.12 -29.02 -10.11
C PHE A 168 -10.79 -27.81 -9.44
N ARG A 169 -10.64 -26.61 -10.00
CA ARG A 169 -11.26 -25.39 -9.48
C ARG A 169 -12.74 -25.34 -9.86
N TRP A 170 -13.63 -25.73 -8.94
CA TRP A 170 -15.05 -25.42 -9.06
C TRP A 170 -15.24 -23.93 -8.75
N THR A 171 -15.75 -23.16 -9.71
CA THR A 171 -16.14 -21.75 -9.53
C THR A 171 -17.45 -21.52 -10.25
#